data_AF-A0A821MYL5-F1
#
_entry.id   AF-A0A821MYL5-F1
#
_cell.length_a   1.000
_cell.length_b   1.000
_cell.length_c   1.000
_cell.angle_alpha   90.00
_cell.angle_beta   90.00
_cell.angle_gamma   90.00
#
_symmetry.space_group_name_H-M   'P 1'
#
loop_
_entity.id
_entity.type
_entity.pdbx_description
1 polymer ?
#
loop_
_entity_poly.entity_id
_entity_poly.type
_entity_poly.pdbx_seq_one_letter_code
_entity_poly.pdbx_strand_id
1 'polypeptide(L)'
;MKLISTTVKNCLKDHRLSTTDERTKQAFQALEHLLHDLYSKPLTKKLAIRAQREYKVVKSIQHILHQRSDIVIRRTDKSKVFYIGKAADFGRKAEGYMLK
;
A
#
# COMPACT_ATOMS: atom_id res chain seq x y z
N MET A 1 19.63 -8.24 -9.95
CA MET A 1 19.40 -9.40 -10.86
C MET A 1 18.99 -10.67 -10.14
N LYS A 2 19.81 -11.26 -9.24
CA LYS A 2 19.46 -12.53 -8.56
C LYS A 2 18.12 -12.50 -7.81
N LEU A 3 17.76 -11.37 -7.19
CA LEU A 3 16.54 -11.26 -6.38
C LEU A 3 15.25 -11.44 -7.20
N ILE A 4 15.14 -10.78 -8.37
CA ILE A 4 13.92 -10.84 -9.21
C ILE A 4 13.72 -12.26 -9.73
N SER A 5 14.78 -12.88 -10.29
CA SER A 5 14.68 -14.25 -10.81
C SER A 5 14.32 -15.26 -9.73
N THR A 6 14.88 -15.13 -8.53
CA THR A 6 14.52 -15.97 -7.38
C THR A 6 13.07 -15.77 -6.96
N THR A 7 12.58 -14.52 -6.90
CA THR A 7 11.18 -14.23 -6.55
C THR A 7 10.21 -14.83 -7.55
N VAL A 8 10.48 -14.69 -8.85
CA VAL A 8 9.59 -15.27 -9.87
C VAL A 8 9.63 -16.79 -9.83
N LYS A 9 10.82 -17.41 -9.67
CA LYS A 9 10.94 -18.87 -9.55
C LYS A 9 10.19 -19.42 -8.34
N ASN A 10 10.27 -18.74 -7.20
CA ASN A 10 9.55 -19.13 -5.99
C ASN A 10 8.04 -19.05 -6.21
N CYS A 11 7.54 -17.96 -6.83
CA CYS A 11 6.12 -17.82 -7.16
C CYS A 11 5.62 -18.97 -8.06
N LEU A 12 6.37 -19.33 -9.10
CA LEU A 12 6.01 -20.47 -9.96
C LEU A 12 5.97 -21.80 -9.19
N LYS A 13 6.95 -22.01 -8.31
CA LYS A 13 7.03 -23.21 -7.46
C LYS A 13 5.83 -23.30 -6.52
N ASP A 14 5.47 -22.19 -5.88
CA ASP A 14 4.34 -22.10 -4.95
C ASP A 14 3.00 -22.40 -5.65
N HIS A 15 2.90 -22.07 -6.94
CA HIS A 15 1.72 -22.31 -7.77
C HIS A 15 1.81 -23.59 -8.62
N ARG A 16 2.83 -24.43 -8.41
CA ARG A 16 3.06 -25.70 -9.13
C ARG A 16 3.08 -25.57 -10.66
N LEU A 17 3.53 -24.42 -11.15
CA LEU A 17 3.64 -24.18 -12.59
C LEU A 17 4.89 -24.87 -13.13
N SER A 18 4.71 -25.69 -14.18
CA SER A 18 5.79 -26.46 -14.77
C SER A 18 6.76 -25.57 -15.53
N THR A 19 8.01 -25.54 -15.12
CA THR A 19 9.08 -24.78 -15.81
C THR A 19 9.63 -25.49 -17.04
N THR A 20 9.18 -26.72 -17.32
CA THR A 20 9.63 -27.51 -18.49
C THR A 20 8.75 -27.32 -19.71
N ASP A 21 7.54 -26.76 -19.54
CA ASP A 21 6.66 -26.40 -20.64
C ASP A 21 7.12 -25.07 -21.28
N GLU A 22 7.26 -25.06 -22.61
CA GLU A 22 7.83 -23.88 -23.29
C GLU A 22 6.92 -22.65 -23.26
N ARG A 23 5.59 -22.83 -23.21
CA ARG A 23 4.68 -21.69 -23.01
C ARG A 23 4.89 -21.07 -21.63
N THR A 24 5.04 -21.90 -20.61
CA THR A 24 5.28 -21.45 -19.23
C THR A 24 6.64 -20.77 -19.09
N LYS A 25 7.66 -21.27 -19.77
CA LYS A 25 9.00 -20.66 -19.81
C LYS A 25 9.01 -19.29 -20.50
N GLN A 26 8.30 -19.13 -21.62
CA GLN A 26 8.14 -17.83 -22.28
C GLN A 26 7.39 -16.84 -21.38
N ALA A 27 6.32 -17.27 -20.73
CA ALA A 27 5.57 -16.43 -19.80
C ALA A 27 6.44 -15.97 -18.62
N PHE A 28 7.30 -16.87 -18.10
CA PHE A 28 8.25 -16.56 -17.04
C PHE A 28 9.28 -15.50 -17.47
N GLN A 29 9.88 -15.68 -18.65
CA GLN A 29 10.84 -14.71 -19.19
C GLN A 29 10.20 -13.34 -19.42
N ALA A 30 8.97 -13.30 -19.92
CA ALA A 30 8.22 -12.05 -20.07
C ALA A 30 7.96 -11.36 -18.72
N LEU A 31 7.61 -12.13 -17.68
CA LEU A 31 7.38 -11.60 -16.34
C LEU A 31 8.68 -11.08 -15.68
N GLU A 32 9.79 -11.81 -15.84
CA GLU A 32 11.11 -11.36 -15.39
C GLU A 32 11.51 -10.04 -16.09
N HIS A 33 11.32 -9.96 -17.40
CA HIS A 33 11.59 -8.73 -18.16
C HIS A 33 10.71 -7.57 -17.73
N LEU A 34 9.40 -7.79 -17.53
CA LEU A 34 8.48 -6.77 -17.06
C LEU A 34 8.90 -6.24 -15.68
N LEU A 35 9.18 -7.13 -14.74
CA LEU A 35 9.62 -6.76 -13.40
C LEU A 35 10.96 -6.03 -13.46
N HIS A 36 11.91 -6.52 -14.26
CA HIS A 36 13.17 -5.83 -14.48
C HIS A 36 12.93 -4.41 -14.97
N ASP A 37 12.11 -4.22 -16.00
CA ASP A 37 11.76 -2.91 -16.54
C ASP A 37 11.14 -1.98 -15.50
N LEU A 38 10.23 -2.48 -14.68
CA LEU A 38 9.58 -1.71 -13.62
C LEU A 38 10.57 -1.30 -12.51
N TYR A 39 11.51 -2.18 -12.15
CA TYR A 39 12.53 -1.90 -11.14
C TYR A 39 13.70 -1.06 -11.67
N SER A 40 13.99 -1.16 -12.98
CA SER A 40 15.13 -0.50 -13.63
C SER A 40 14.77 0.87 -14.16
N LYS A 41 13.48 1.13 -14.45
CA LYS A 41 13.01 2.47 -14.81
C LYS A 41 12.96 3.31 -13.54
N PRO A 42 13.90 4.25 -13.34
CA PRO A 42 13.85 5.12 -12.18
C PRO A 42 12.54 5.90 -12.22
N LEU A 43 11.86 5.99 -11.08
CA LEU A 43 10.77 6.93 -10.92
C LEU A 43 11.25 8.30 -11.37
N THR A 44 10.43 9.00 -12.17
CA THR A 44 10.77 10.36 -12.56
C THR A 44 11.05 11.17 -11.29
N LYS A 45 12.02 12.09 -11.34
CA LYS A 45 12.42 12.90 -10.17
C LYS A 45 11.22 13.55 -9.48
N LYS A 46 10.21 13.96 -10.26
CA LYS A 46 8.93 14.50 -9.78
C LYS A 46 8.14 13.49 -8.95
N LEU A 47 7.99 12.26 -9.42
CA LEU A 47 7.29 11.20 -8.68
C LEU A 47 8.05 10.79 -7.42
N ALA A 48 9.38 10.69 -7.50
CA ALA A 48 10.20 10.37 -6.34
C ALA A 48 10.08 11.44 -5.23
N ILE A 49 10.17 12.72 -5.59
CA ILE A 49 9.98 13.84 -4.64
C ILE A 49 8.58 13.82 -4.05
N ARG A 50 7.55 13.58 -4.87
CA ARG A 50 6.16 13.48 -4.41
C ARG A 50 5.99 12.35 -3.40
N ALA A 51 6.47 11.15 -3.72
CA ALA A 51 6.40 9.99 -2.85
C ALA A 51 7.12 10.24 -1.50
N GLN A 52 8.30 10.87 -1.51
CA GLN A 52 9.00 11.24 -0.28
C GLN A 52 8.23 12.25 0.57
N ARG A 53 7.58 13.25 -0.05
CA ARG A 53 6.75 14.22 0.67
C ARG A 53 5.55 13.54 1.30
N GLU A 54 4.81 12.73 0.54
CA GLU A 54 3.65 11.99 1.04
C GLU A 54 4.05 11.03 2.17
N TYR A 55 5.17 10.32 2.03
CA TYR A 55 5.69 9.45 3.09
C TYR A 55 6.00 10.21 4.39
N LYS A 56 6.64 11.39 4.30
CA LYS A 56 6.90 12.23 5.48
C LYS A 56 5.62 12.69 6.17
N VAL A 57 4.60 13.05 5.41
CA VAL A 57 3.28 13.43 5.95
C VAL A 57 2.62 12.23 6.65
N VAL A 58 2.64 11.05 6.05
CA VAL A 58 2.09 9.85 6.69
C VAL A 58 2.84 9.54 7.99
N LYS A 59 4.17 9.63 7.99
CA LYS A 59 4.98 9.41 9.20
C LYS A 59 4.69 10.43 10.30
N SER A 60 4.50 11.71 9.97
CA SER A 60 4.17 12.73 10.98
C SER A 60 2.78 12.50 11.57
N ILE A 61 1.79 12.15 10.74
CA ILE A 61 0.44 11.78 11.20
C ILE A 61 0.53 10.57 12.15
N GLN A 62 1.23 9.51 11.76
CA GLN A 62 1.43 8.33 12.61
C GLN A 62 2.06 8.71 13.96
N HIS A 63 3.10 9.54 13.96
CA HIS A 63 3.77 9.98 15.18
C HIS A 63 2.81 10.74 16.11
N ILE A 64 2.02 11.67 15.57
CA ILE A 64 1.03 12.42 16.35
C ILE A 64 0.00 11.48 16.95
N LEU A 65 -0.53 10.52 16.18
CA LEU A 65 -1.50 9.54 16.68
C LEU A 65 -0.94 8.64 17.78
N HIS A 66 0.35 8.28 17.70
CA HIS A 66 1.02 7.53 18.77
C HIS A 66 1.12 8.32 20.08
N GLN A 67 1.23 9.65 20.01
CA GLN A 67 1.30 10.52 21.19
C GLN A 67 -0.08 10.95 21.72
N ARG A 68 -1.11 10.92 20.86
CA ARG A 68 -2.46 11.41 21.14
C ARG A 68 -3.46 10.27 20.99
N SER A 69 -3.53 9.42 22.01
CA SER A 69 -4.50 8.31 22.07
C SER A 69 -5.95 8.77 22.05
N ASP A 70 -6.21 10.05 22.35
CA ASP A 70 -7.53 10.67 22.26
C ASP A 70 -7.95 11.02 20.82
N ILE A 71 -7.02 11.07 19.87
CA ILE A 71 -7.27 11.39 18.46
C ILE A 71 -7.37 10.10 17.65
N VAL A 72 -8.42 9.99 16.83
CA VAL A 72 -8.65 8.83 15.97
C VAL A 72 -8.86 9.27 14.52
N ILE A 73 -8.43 8.41 13.59
CA ILE A 73 -8.77 8.52 12.18
C ILE A 73 -9.94 7.58 11.89
N ARG A 74 -11.05 8.13 11.40
CA ARG A 74 -12.22 7.35 11.00
C ARG A 74 -12.54 7.59 9.53
N ARG A 75 -12.84 6.51 8.81
CA ARG A 75 -13.42 6.58 7.47
C ARG A 75 -14.90 6.94 7.60
N THR A 76 -15.33 8.03 6.97
CA THR A 76 -16.74 8.35 6.88
C THR A 76 -17.40 7.49 5.81
N ASP A 77 -18.62 7.06 6.09
CA ASP A 77 -19.52 6.39 5.14
C ASP A 77 -20.01 7.36 4.06
N LYS A 78 -20.27 8.62 4.43
CA LYS A 78 -20.90 9.62 3.55
C LYS A 78 -19.97 10.28 2.53
N SER A 79 -18.69 10.48 2.83
CA SER A 79 -17.81 11.29 1.97
C SER A 79 -16.61 10.55 1.37
N LYS A 80 -16.40 9.26 1.66
CA LYS A 80 -15.16 8.52 1.31
C LYS A 80 -13.87 9.24 1.78
N VAL A 81 -13.98 10.22 2.67
CA VAL A 81 -12.88 11.02 3.21
C VAL A 81 -12.57 10.52 4.64
N PHE A 82 -11.31 10.60 5.02
CA PHE A 82 -10.89 10.33 6.39
C PHE A 82 -11.12 11.57 7.26
N TYR A 83 -11.77 11.39 8.40
CA TYR A 83 -11.90 12.44 9.40
C TYR A 83 -10.95 12.14 10.56
N ILE A 84 -10.21 13.16 11.00
CA ILE A 84 -9.27 13.11 12.11
C ILE A 84 -9.84 14.01 13.22
N GLY A 85 -10.09 13.46 14.39
CA GLY A 85 -10.67 14.20 15.52
C GLY A 85 -10.65 13.41 16.82
N LYS A 86 -11.16 13.98 17.90
CA LYS A 86 -11.15 13.31 19.21
C LYS A 86 -12.17 12.19 19.27
N ALA A 87 -11.82 11.05 19.85
CA ALA A 87 -12.71 9.91 20.10
C ALA A 87 -14.03 10.35 20.78
N ALA A 88 -13.93 11.24 21.77
CA ALA A 88 -15.07 11.77 22.52
C ALA A 88 -16.07 12.59 21.67
N ASP A 89 -15.61 13.26 20.61
CA ASP A 89 -16.51 13.99 19.70
C ASP A 89 -17.40 13.02 18.91
N PHE A 90 -16.88 11.82 18.61
CA PHE A 90 -17.67 10.78 17.94
C PHE A 90 -18.65 10.11 18.90
N GLY A 91 -18.24 9.84 20.15
CA GLY A 91 -19.13 9.32 21.19
C GLY A 91 -20.38 10.21 21.32
N ARG A 92 -20.17 11.52 21.49
CA ARG A 92 -21.24 12.51 21.56
C ARG A 92 -22.13 12.54 20.30
N LYS A 93 -21.54 12.43 19.11
CA LYS A 93 -22.33 12.38 17.86
C LYS A 93 -23.15 11.10 17.75
N ALA A 94 -22.60 9.95 18.15
CA ALA A 94 -23.31 8.68 18.12
C ALA A 94 -24.49 8.68 19.10
N GLU A 95 -24.27 9.15 20.33
CA GLU A 95 -25.33 9.35 21.33
C GLU A 95 -26.45 10.26 20.79
N GLY A 96 -26.09 11.38 20.15
CA GLY A 96 -27.06 12.29 19.53
C GLY A 96 -27.88 11.66 18.39
N TYR A 97 -27.38 10.62 17.72
CA TYR A 97 -28.16 9.86 16.73
C TYR A 97 -29.05 8.79 17.37
N MET A 98 -28.68 8.23 18.52
CA MET A 98 -29.48 7.22 19.23
C MET A 98 -30.64 7.82 20.01
N LEU A 99 -30.55 9.11 20.36
CA LEU A 99 -31.60 9.86 21.05
C LEU A 99 -32.66 10.47 20.11
N LYS A 100 -32.53 10.27 18.79
CA LYS A 100 -33.51 10.66 17.77
C LYS A 100 -34.22 9.43 17.23
#